data_AF-A0A1I7GU89-F1
#
_entry.id   AF-A0A1I7GU89-F1
#
_cell.length_a   1.000
_cell.length_b   1.000
_cell.length_c   1.000
_cell.angle_alpha   90.00
_cell.angle_beta   90.00
_cell.angle_gamma   90.00
#
_symmetry.space_group_name_H-M   'P 1'
#
loop_
_entity.id
_entity.type
_entity.pdbx_description
1 polymer ?
#
loop_
_entity_poly.entity_id
_entity_poly.type
_entity_poly.pdbx_seq_one_letter_code
_entity_poly.pdbx_strand_id
1 'polypeptide(L)'
;MKIRMKKVLCVLAALVLVSGLVLLSGCGEKNDPQAKYYGKWKIQSATMSGVKLDAKQLKKYNGGKDAGYIEFKSGDKCQIELFGESGSAKWSLKDETITVDDGDSTLEGKVNDDDVMELTAKKQGLTLELKK
;
A
#
# COMPACT_ATOMS: atom_id res chain seq x y z
N MET A 1 -24.18 -36.30 -5.14
CA MET A 1 -22.96 -35.47 -5.07
C MET A 1 -23.12 -34.48 -3.92
N LYS A 2 -22.42 -34.69 -2.80
CA LYS A 2 -22.42 -33.82 -1.62
C LYS A 2 -21.00 -33.81 -1.07
N ILE A 3 -20.22 -32.81 -1.45
CA ILE A 3 -18.83 -32.67 -1.01
C ILE A 3 -18.86 -32.17 0.42
N ARG A 4 -18.25 -32.95 1.31
CA ARG A 4 -18.17 -32.72 2.76
C ARG A 4 -17.33 -31.47 3.06
N MET A 5 -17.89 -30.52 3.80
CA MET A 5 -17.13 -29.51 4.54
C MET A 5 -16.28 -30.18 5.62
N LYS A 6 -15.02 -30.49 5.31
CA LYS A 6 -13.89 -30.63 6.23
C LYS A 6 -12.65 -30.36 5.39
N LYS A 7 -11.95 -29.24 5.63
CA LYS A 7 -10.56 -28.89 5.18
C LYS A 7 -10.38 -27.39 4.80
N VAL A 8 -10.91 -26.44 5.57
CA VAL A 8 -10.53 -25.01 5.40
C VAL A 8 -10.14 -24.37 6.73
N LEU A 9 -9.58 -25.16 7.64
CA LEU A 9 -9.14 -24.68 8.97
C LEU A 9 -7.64 -24.92 9.24
N CYS A 10 -6.82 -25.15 8.20
CA CYS A 10 -5.40 -25.49 8.36
C CYS A 10 -4.43 -24.72 7.43
N VAL A 11 -4.77 -23.52 6.98
CA VAL A 11 -3.81 -22.65 6.24
C VAL A 11 -3.33 -21.50 7.14
N LEU A 12 -3.19 -21.77 8.44
CA LEU A 12 -2.72 -20.81 9.45
C LEU A 12 -1.31 -21.12 9.98
N ALA A 13 -0.60 -22.07 9.38
CA ALA A 13 0.75 -22.42 9.80
C ALA A 13 1.55 -23.10 8.67
N ALA A 14 2.10 -22.33 7.73
CA ALA A 14 3.31 -22.69 6.97
C ALA A 14 3.57 -21.68 5.84
N LEU A 15 4.50 -20.75 6.07
CA LEU A 15 5.42 -20.18 5.07
C LEU A 15 6.32 -19.19 5.83
N VAL A 16 7.24 -19.72 6.64
CA VAL A 16 8.62 -20.04 6.23
C VAL A 16 9.33 -18.79 5.70
N LEU A 17 10.01 -18.13 6.65
CA LEU A 17 11.38 -17.67 6.55
C LEU A 17 12.07 -18.01 5.21
N VAL A 18 12.21 -17.01 4.34
CA VAL A 18 13.33 -16.96 3.41
C VAL A 18 14.03 -15.62 3.60
N SER A 19 15.23 -15.75 4.14
CA SER A 19 16.29 -14.76 4.21
C SER A 19 16.53 -14.09 2.86
N GLY A 20 16.39 -12.77 2.84
CA GLY A 20 17.11 -11.89 1.93
C GLY A 20 17.82 -10.85 2.77
N LEU A 21 19.10 -11.05 3.04
CA LEU A 21 20.00 -9.97 3.45
C LEU A 21 19.83 -8.80 2.48
N VAL A 22 19.56 -7.59 2.99
CA VAL A 22 20.19 -6.34 2.56
C VAL A 22 19.88 -5.29 3.65
N LEU A 23 20.95 -4.92 4.37
CA LEU A 23 21.19 -3.65 5.08
C LEU A 23 20.50 -3.38 6.42
N LEU A 24 21.17 -3.83 7.48
CA LEU A 24 21.41 -3.00 8.67
C LEU A 24 22.04 -1.67 8.22
N SER A 25 21.23 -0.64 8.00
CA SER A 25 21.69 0.74 7.88
C SER A 25 20.98 1.59 8.91
N GLY A 26 21.73 1.97 9.95
CA GLY A 26 21.55 3.25 10.63
C GLY A 26 20.48 3.33 11.70
N CYS A 27 20.86 3.00 12.95
CA CYS A 27 20.47 3.84 14.08
C CYS A 27 20.88 5.29 13.77
N GLY A 28 19.94 6.23 13.74
CA GLY A 28 20.25 7.66 13.65
C GLY A 28 19.12 8.50 13.06
N GLU A 29 18.14 8.85 13.89
CA GLU A 29 16.95 9.70 13.61
C GLU A 29 17.25 11.15 13.17
N LYS A 30 18.34 11.46 12.46
CA LYS A 30 18.67 12.84 12.06
C LYS A 30 18.78 13.12 10.57
N ASN A 31 18.84 12.12 9.70
CA ASN A 31 18.86 12.31 8.24
C ASN A 31 18.18 11.14 7.52
N ASP A 32 16.98 10.77 7.97
CA ASP A 32 16.22 9.73 7.30
C ASP A 32 15.55 10.30 6.03
N PRO A 33 15.98 9.93 4.83
CA PRO A 33 15.36 10.41 3.59
C PRO A 33 13.90 9.94 3.44
N GLN A 34 13.49 8.91 4.18
CA GLN A 34 12.10 8.44 4.24
C GLN A 34 11.20 9.37 5.07
N ALA A 35 11.78 10.22 5.93
CA ALA A 35 11.02 11.01 6.88
C ALA A 35 9.96 11.93 6.23
N LYS A 36 10.24 12.45 5.03
CA LYS A 36 9.27 13.27 4.28
C LYS A 36 8.01 12.51 3.88
N TYR A 37 8.06 11.19 3.80
CA TYR A 37 6.93 10.35 3.41
C TYR A 37 6.12 9.80 4.58
N TYR A 38 6.67 9.81 5.81
CA TYR A 38 5.97 9.32 6.98
C TYR A 38 4.63 10.04 7.21
N GLY A 39 3.69 9.28 7.79
CA GLY A 39 2.33 9.71 8.09
C GLY A 39 1.30 9.13 7.12
N LYS A 40 0.04 9.56 7.31
CA LYS A 40 -1.11 9.10 6.53
C LYS A 40 -1.23 9.88 5.23
N TRP A 41 -1.37 9.14 4.14
CA TRP A 41 -1.70 9.65 2.82
C TRP A 41 -3.08 9.14 2.44
N LYS A 42 -4.06 10.05 2.39
CA LYS A 42 -5.46 9.75 2.06
C LYS A 42 -5.64 9.65 0.56
N ILE A 43 -6.41 8.65 0.14
CA ILE A 43 -6.69 8.40 -1.27
C ILE A 43 -7.65 9.48 -1.80
N GLN A 44 -7.21 10.21 -2.81
CA GLN A 44 -7.95 11.27 -3.49
C GLN A 44 -8.60 10.80 -4.78
N SER A 45 -7.95 9.87 -5.47
CA SER A 45 -8.53 9.24 -6.65
C SER A 45 -7.92 7.85 -6.88
N ALA A 46 -8.63 7.04 -7.64
CA ALA A 46 -8.14 5.77 -8.13
C ALA A 46 -8.48 5.65 -9.61
N THR A 47 -7.52 5.31 -10.44
CA THR A 47 -7.70 5.00 -11.85
C THR A 47 -7.59 3.50 -12.02
N MET A 48 -8.63 2.88 -12.55
CA MET A 48 -8.67 1.44 -12.82
C MET A 48 -9.10 1.21 -14.26
N SER A 49 -8.29 0.46 -15.02
CA SER A 49 -8.59 0.14 -16.43
C SER A 49 -8.92 1.39 -17.28
N GLY A 50 -8.21 2.51 -17.02
CA GLY A 50 -8.40 3.78 -17.73
C GLY A 50 -9.59 4.63 -17.25
N VAL A 51 -10.37 4.16 -16.28
CA VAL A 51 -11.46 4.95 -15.66
C VAL A 51 -10.96 5.55 -14.35
N LYS A 52 -10.93 6.89 -14.28
CA LYS A 52 -10.59 7.63 -13.06
C LYS A 52 -11.83 7.86 -12.21
N LEU A 53 -11.74 7.47 -10.94
CA LEU A 53 -12.74 7.70 -9.91
C LEU A 53 -12.17 8.69 -8.88
N ASP A 54 -12.85 9.82 -8.69
CA ASP A 54 -12.49 10.79 -7.65
C ASP A 54 -12.94 10.35 -6.25
N ALA A 55 -12.46 11.05 -5.21
CA ALA A 55 -12.79 10.76 -3.82
C ALA A 55 -14.30 10.72 -3.53
N LYS A 56 -15.11 11.58 -4.17
CA LYS A 56 -16.58 11.57 -4.00
C LYS A 56 -17.19 10.33 -4.61
N GLN A 57 -16.72 9.92 -5.79
CA GLN A 57 -17.15 8.69 -6.45
C GLN A 57 -16.73 7.46 -5.62
N LEU A 58 -15.46 7.38 -5.21
CA LEU A 58 -14.94 6.31 -4.35
C LEU A 58 -15.74 6.20 -3.05
N LYS A 59 -16.09 7.33 -2.45
CA LYS A 59 -16.92 7.38 -1.25
C LYS A 59 -18.31 6.80 -1.46
N LYS A 60 -18.94 7.09 -2.60
CA LYS A 60 -20.23 6.48 -2.97
C LYS A 60 -20.10 4.97 -3.14
N TYR A 61 -19.02 4.49 -3.77
CA TYR A 61 -18.74 3.06 -3.90
C TYR A 61 -18.51 2.39 -2.53
N ASN A 62 -17.90 3.11 -1.57
CA ASN A 62 -17.65 2.62 -0.22
C ASN A 62 -18.84 2.81 0.75
N GLY A 63 -20.07 2.88 0.25
CA GLY A 63 -21.25 3.06 1.12
C GLY A 63 -21.26 4.36 1.93
N GLY A 64 -20.63 5.41 1.40
CA GLY A 64 -20.55 6.72 2.05
C GLY A 64 -19.34 6.90 2.98
N LYS A 65 -18.42 5.94 3.05
CA LYS A 65 -17.16 6.04 3.83
C LYS A 65 -16.00 6.50 2.94
N ASP A 66 -14.97 7.07 3.55
CA ASP A 66 -13.81 7.53 2.77
C ASP A 66 -13.08 6.35 2.10
N ALA A 67 -12.38 6.62 0.99
CA ALA A 67 -11.72 5.58 0.20
C ALA A 67 -10.60 4.84 0.97
N GLY A 68 -10.01 5.52 1.96
CA GLY A 68 -8.98 4.99 2.85
C GLY A 68 -7.66 5.79 2.79
N TYR A 69 -6.59 5.18 3.27
CA TYR A 69 -5.25 5.78 3.35
C TYR A 69 -4.13 4.74 3.28
N ILE A 70 -2.93 5.21 2.99
CA ILE A 70 -1.68 4.49 3.23
C ILE A 70 -0.88 5.27 4.27
N GLU A 71 -0.55 4.65 5.39
CA GLU A 71 0.26 5.23 6.47
C GLU A 71 1.68 4.66 6.42
N PHE A 72 2.62 5.48 6.00
CA PHE A 72 4.04 5.11 5.98
C PHE A 72 4.66 5.33 7.36
N LYS A 73 5.33 4.29 7.87
CA LYS A 73 5.99 4.28 9.19
C LYS A 73 7.46 3.96 9.01
N SER A 74 8.27 4.31 10.01
CA SER A 74 9.66 3.90 10.07
C SER A 74 9.79 2.37 10.15
N GLY A 75 10.93 1.86 9.67
CA GLY A 75 11.21 0.42 9.66
C GLY A 75 10.49 -0.33 8.54
N ASP A 76 10.40 0.28 7.35
CA ASP A 76 9.97 -0.35 6.08
C ASP A 76 8.58 -1.01 6.12
N LYS A 77 7.67 -0.48 6.95
CA LYS A 77 6.27 -0.95 7.06
C LYS A 77 5.28 0.18 6.82
N CYS A 78 4.22 -0.13 6.09
CA CYS A 78 3.07 0.75 5.96
C CYS A 78 1.77 0.03 6.33
N GLN A 79 0.82 0.81 6.83
CA GLN A 79 -0.55 0.34 7.07
C GLN A 79 -1.44 0.86 5.95
N ILE A 80 -2.22 -0.03 5.36
CA ILE A 80 -3.13 0.29 4.26
C ILE A 80 -4.55 0.14 4.80
N GLU A 81 -5.37 1.14 4.58
CA GLU A 81 -6.81 1.06 4.73
C GLU A 81 -7.44 1.37 3.37
N LEU A 82 -8.23 0.46 2.85
CA LEU A 82 -8.87 0.57 1.54
C LEU A 82 -10.29 0.06 1.65
N PHE A 83 -11.27 0.92 1.36
CA PHE A 83 -12.69 0.53 1.37
C PHE A 83 -13.17 -0.16 2.67
N GLY A 84 -12.58 0.20 3.82
CA GLY A 84 -12.88 -0.39 5.12
C GLY A 84 -12.16 -1.71 5.42
N GLU A 85 -11.37 -2.23 4.49
CA GLU A 85 -10.41 -3.31 4.74
C GLU A 85 -9.07 -2.74 5.17
N SER A 86 -8.39 -3.42 6.09
CA SER A 86 -7.08 -3.02 6.60
C SER A 86 -6.04 -4.09 6.30
N GLY A 87 -4.85 -3.66 5.91
CA GLY A 87 -3.70 -4.51 5.64
C GLY A 87 -2.39 -3.86 6.07
N SER A 88 -1.33 -4.65 6.07
CA SER A 88 0.04 -4.17 6.27
C SER A 88 0.90 -4.63 5.12
N ALA A 89 1.72 -3.73 4.59
CA ALA A 89 2.66 -4.03 3.53
C ALA A 89 4.05 -3.54 3.91
N LYS A 90 5.07 -4.08 3.24
CA LYS A 90 6.40 -3.51 3.29
C LYS A 90 6.46 -2.32 2.35
N TRP A 91 7.29 -1.34 2.68
CA TRP A 91 7.59 -0.28 1.74
C TRP A 91 9.08 0.05 1.75
N SER A 92 9.56 0.62 0.65
CA SER A 92 10.93 1.08 0.52
C SER A 92 10.99 2.34 -0.34
N LEU A 93 12.13 3.04 -0.24
CA LEU A 93 12.42 4.24 -1.01
C LEU A 93 13.77 4.06 -1.69
N LYS A 94 13.80 4.18 -3.02
CA LYS A 94 15.04 4.17 -3.80
C LYS A 94 14.95 5.23 -4.89
N ASP A 95 15.92 6.13 -4.96
CA ASP A 95 15.98 7.19 -5.99
C ASP A 95 14.64 7.94 -6.14
N GLU A 96 14.03 8.32 -5.01
CA GLU A 96 12.69 8.93 -4.89
C GLU A 96 11.49 8.08 -5.34
N THR A 97 11.74 6.86 -5.80
CA THR A 97 10.70 5.88 -6.09
C THR A 97 10.28 5.18 -4.81
N ILE A 98 9.01 5.33 -4.47
CA ILE A 98 8.33 4.61 -3.39
C ILE A 98 7.85 3.28 -3.97
N THR A 99 8.17 2.19 -3.28
CA THR A 99 7.66 0.86 -3.59
C THR A 99 6.90 0.33 -2.38
N VAL A 100 5.65 -0.09 -2.56
CA VAL A 100 4.84 -0.79 -1.54
C VAL A 100 4.55 -2.20 -2.05
N ASP A 101 4.86 -3.20 -1.23
CA ASP A 101 4.77 -4.62 -1.57
C ASP A 101 4.06 -5.39 -0.44
N ASP A 102 2.91 -5.99 -0.76
CA ASP A 102 2.13 -6.83 0.15
C ASP A 102 2.40 -8.34 -0.03
N GLY A 103 3.27 -8.72 -0.96
CA GLY A 103 3.62 -10.10 -1.32
C GLY A 103 2.88 -10.63 -2.55
N ASP A 104 1.70 -10.07 -2.86
CA ASP A 104 0.89 -10.45 -4.02
C ASP A 104 0.94 -9.38 -5.12
N SER A 105 1.08 -8.12 -4.71
CA SER A 105 1.00 -6.93 -5.54
C SER A 105 2.06 -5.91 -5.16
N THR A 106 2.56 -5.19 -6.15
CA THR A 106 3.54 -4.11 -5.96
C THR A 106 2.97 -2.82 -6.53
N LEU A 107 2.95 -1.78 -5.71
CA LEU A 107 2.67 -0.40 -6.09
C LEU A 107 3.99 0.36 -6.17
N GLU A 108 4.23 1.06 -7.27
CA GLU A 108 5.42 1.90 -7.46
C GLU A 108 5.03 3.31 -7.87
N GLY A 109 5.74 4.30 -7.35
CA GLY A 109 5.63 5.65 -7.88
C GLY A 109 6.36 6.68 -7.03
N LYS A 110 5.87 7.92 -7.03
CA LYS A 110 6.59 9.06 -6.46
C LYS A 110 5.63 10.16 -6.02
N VAL A 111 6.14 11.09 -5.23
CA VAL A 111 5.46 12.34 -4.93
C VAL A 111 5.84 13.36 -6.01
N ASN A 112 4.85 14.06 -6.56
CA ASN A 112 5.05 15.13 -7.54
C ASN A 112 5.23 16.51 -6.85
N ASP A 113 5.44 17.56 -7.66
CA ASP A 113 5.67 18.92 -7.15
C ASP A 113 4.44 19.54 -6.44
N ASP A 114 3.25 18.94 -6.60
CA ASP A 114 1.99 19.36 -5.97
C ASP A 114 1.69 18.59 -4.66
N ASP A 115 2.71 17.93 -4.09
CA ASP A 115 2.60 17.04 -2.92
C ASP A 115 1.55 15.92 -3.09
N VAL A 116 1.35 15.45 -4.33
CA VAL A 116 0.52 14.28 -4.65
C VAL A 116 1.41 13.07 -4.82
N MET A 117 1.16 12.04 -4.02
CA MET A 117 1.76 10.73 -4.21
C MET A 117 0.96 9.97 -5.25
N GLU A 118 1.61 9.58 -6.35
CA GLU A 118 1.04 8.70 -7.35
C GLU A 118 1.68 7.31 -7.20
N LEU A 119 0.86 6.29 -6.98
CA LEU A 119 1.30 4.90 -6.83
C LEU A 119 0.58 4.02 -7.86
N THR A 120 1.34 3.29 -8.68
CA THR A 120 0.79 2.47 -9.76
C THR A 120 1.13 0.99 -9.58
N ALA A 121 0.09 0.18 -9.66
CA ALA A 121 0.14 -1.28 -9.76
C ALA A 121 0.03 -1.66 -11.23
N LYS A 122 1.19 -1.77 -11.92
CA LYS A 122 1.26 -1.98 -13.38
C LYS A 122 0.52 -3.24 -13.83
N LYS A 123 0.60 -4.33 -13.06
CA LYS A 123 -0.04 -5.61 -13.41
C LYS A 123 -1.57 -5.52 -13.37
N GLN A 124 -2.11 -4.71 -12.47
CA GLN A 124 -3.55 -4.56 -12.23
C GLN A 124 -4.15 -3.36 -12.99
N GLY A 125 -3.33 -2.54 -13.64
CA GLY A 125 -3.79 -1.30 -14.28
C GLY A 125 -4.46 -0.35 -13.29
N LEU A 126 -3.96 -0.33 -12.05
CA LEU A 126 -4.45 0.50 -10.95
C LEU A 126 -3.44 1.63 -10.69
N THR A 127 -3.91 2.87 -10.63
CA THR A 127 -3.13 4.02 -10.17
C THR A 127 -3.89 4.71 -9.05
N LEU A 128 -3.23 4.96 -7.92
CA LEU A 128 -3.76 5.68 -6.78
C LEU A 128 -3.10 7.06 -6.70
N GLU A 129 -3.91 8.10 -6.50
CA GLU A 129 -3.42 9.43 -6.14
C GLU A 129 -3.74 9.67 -4.67
N LEU A 130 -2.73 10.00 -3.87
CA LEU A 130 -2.86 10.21 -2.43
C LEU A 130 -2.31 11.59 -2.03
N LYS A 131 -2.90 12.18 -1.00
CA LYS A 131 -2.46 13.43 -0.36
C LYS A 131 -2.42 13.27 1.16
N LYS A 132 -1.48 13.94 1.83
CA LYS A 132 -1.45 13.99 3.31
C LYS A 132 -2.70 14.64 3.90
#